data_AF-G9ZDP4-F1
#
_entry.id   AF-G9ZDP4-F1
#
_cell.length_a   1.000
_cell.length_b   1.000
_cell.length_c   1.000
_cell.angle_alpha   90.00
_cell.angle_beta   90.00
_cell.angle_gamma   90.00
#
_symmetry.space_group_name_H-M   'P 1'
#
loop_
_entity.id
_entity.type
_entity.pdbx_description
1 polymer ?
#
loop_
_entity_poly.entity_id
_entity_poly.type
_entity_poly.pdbx_seq_one_letter_code
_entity_poly.pdbx_strand_id
1 'polypeptide(L)' 'MNMTIWWLSLALMLLCEGALIGIAPAAWRRTIKQISALPDQTLRRIGLGMAAVALLIVALLYWATP' A
#
# COMPACT_ATOMS: atom_id res chain seq x y z
N MET A 1 8.33 -13.93 16.77
CA MET A 1 8.41 -13.81 15.29
C MET A 1 9.88 -13.64 14.90
N ASN A 2 10.39 -14.42 13.94
CA ASN A 2 11.82 -14.45 13.59
C ASN A 2 12.21 -13.20 12.78
N MET A 3 13.36 -12.56 13.10
CA MET A 3 13.87 -11.35 12.42
C MET A 3 13.95 -11.53 10.90
N THR A 4 14.20 -12.76 10.43
CA THR A 4 14.25 -13.11 9.01
C THR A 4 12.92 -12.87 8.28
N ILE A 5 11.77 -13.05 8.96
CA ILE A 5 10.45 -12.87 8.34
C ILE A 5 10.22 -11.40 8.02
N TRP A 6 10.62 -10.48 8.91
CA TRP A 6 10.50 -9.04 8.67
C TRP A 6 11.32 -8.60 7.46
N TRP A 7 12.58 -9.07 7.37
CA TRP A 7 13.44 -8.78 6.22
C TRP A 7 12.91 -9.37 4.92
N LEU A 8 12.37 -10.58 4.95
CA LEU A 8 11.78 -11.21 3.77
C LEU A 8 10.51 -10.46 3.30
N SER A 9 9.63 -10.08 4.22
CA SER A 9 8.43 -9.29 3.91
C SER A 9 8.79 -7.94 3.29
N LEU A 10 9.80 -7.26 3.83
CA LEU A 10 10.30 -6.01 3.27
C LEU A 10 10.90 -6.21 1.86
N ALA A 11 11.70 -7.27 1.67
CA ALA A 11 12.29 -7.59 0.37
C ALA A 11 11.20 -7.87 -0.70
N LEU A 12 10.15 -8.60 -0.35
CA LEU A 12 9.03 -8.88 -1.24
C LEU A 12 8.21 -7.63 -1.55
N MET A 13 7.93 -6.78 -0.55
CA MET A 13 7.26 -5.50 -0.76
C MET A 13 8.04 -4.61 -1.74
N LEU A 14 9.35 -4.47 -1.53
CA LEU A 14 10.23 -3.70 -2.41
C LEU A 14 10.33 -4.30 -3.81
N LEU A 15 10.40 -5.63 -3.92
CA LEU A 15 10.41 -6.32 -5.20
C LEU A 15 9.10 -6.05 -5.96
N CYS A 16 7.94 -6.16 -5.32
CA CYS A 16 6.66 -5.90 -5.95
C CYS A 16 6.51 -4.43 -6.38
N GLU A 17 6.75 -3.46 -5.50
CA GLU A 17 6.65 -2.04 -5.85
C GLU A 17 7.68 -1.62 -6.90
N GLY A 18 8.93 -2.04 -6.74
CA GLY A 18 10.02 -1.75 -7.67
C GLY A 18 9.81 -2.40 -9.03
N ALA A 19 9.30 -3.63 -9.08
CA ALA A 19 8.95 -4.31 -10.32
C ALA A 19 7.81 -3.60 -11.04
N LEU A 20 6.77 -3.14 -10.33
CA LEU A 20 5.63 -2.45 -10.94
C LEU A 20 6.07 -1.13 -11.62
N ILE A 21 6.93 -0.36 -10.95
CA ILE A 21 7.48 0.89 -11.49
C ILE A 21 8.49 0.60 -12.62
N GLY A 22 9.32 -0.44 -12.47
CA GLY A 22 10.38 -0.79 -13.41
C GLY A 22 9.87 -1.41 -14.72
N ILE A 23 8.86 -2.28 -14.64
CA ILE A 23 8.28 -2.98 -15.80
C ILE A 23 7.43 -2.00 -16.65
N ALA A 24 6.64 -1.14 -16.00
CA ALA A 24 5.66 -0.30 -16.69
C ALA A 24 5.70 1.18 -16.22
N PRO A 25 6.83 1.88 -16.40
CA PRO A 25 6.99 3.26 -15.90
C PRO A 25 6.02 4.25 -16.58
N ALA A 26 5.64 3.98 -17.83
CA ALA A 26 4.65 4.80 -18.56
C ALA A 26 3.23 4.63 -18.01
N ALA A 27 2.84 3.40 -17.65
CA ALA A 27 1.55 3.14 -17.03
C ALA A 27 1.48 3.80 -15.64
N TRP A 28 2.54 3.63 -14.83
CA TRP A 28 2.65 4.25 -13.51
C TRP A 28 2.52 5.78 -13.56
N ARG A 29 3.21 6.44 -14.50
CA ARG A 29 3.11 7.89 -14.70
C ARG A 29 1.68 8.34 -15.04
N ARG A 30 0.95 7.57 -15.85
CA ARG A 30 -0.45 7.86 -16.18
C ARG A 30 -1.34 7.74 -14.95
N THR A 31 -1.16 6.69 -14.16
CA THR A 31 -1.90 6.48 -12.90
C THR A 31 -1.67 7.63 -11.93
N ILE A 32 -0.41 8.03 -11.68
CA ILE A 32 -0.11 9.17 -10.81
C ILE A 32 -0.74 10.44 -11.36
N LYS A 33 -0.65 10.71 -12.67
CA LYS A 33 -1.26 11.90 -13.26
C LYS A 33 -2.78 11.95 -13.10
N GLN A 34 -3.45 10.79 -13.18
CA GLN A 34 -4.88 10.69 -12.91
C GLN A 34 -5.20 10.94 -11.44
N ILE A 35 -4.40 10.39 -10.52
CA ILE A 35 -4.57 10.60 -9.08
C ILE A 35 -4.33 12.06 -8.69
N SER A 36 -3.30 12.70 -9.24
CA SER A 36 -2.99 14.11 -9.00
C SER A 36 -4.03 15.08 -9.58
N ALA A 37 -4.85 14.64 -10.53
CA ALA A 37 -5.95 15.44 -11.07
C ALA A 37 -7.23 15.36 -10.22
N LEU A 38 -7.28 14.47 -9.23
CA LEU A 38 -8.42 14.36 -8.33
C LEU A 38 -8.46 15.55 -7.35
N PRO A 39 -9.66 16.01 -6.93
CA PRO A 39 -9.78 17.02 -5.88
C PRO A 39 -9.15 16.54 -4.56
N ASP A 40 -8.52 17.46 -3.82
CA ASP A 40 -7.86 17.15 -2.54
C ASP A 40 -8.78 16.44 -1.54
N GLN A 41 -10.07 16.79 -1.53
CA GLN A 41 -11.05 16.13 -0.68
C GLN A 41 -11.22 14.64 -1.02
N THR A 42 -11.19 14.29 -2.30
CA THR A 42 -11.28 12.90 -2.77
C THR A 42 -10.01 12.15 -2.43
N LEU A 43 -8.85 12.75 -2.68
CA LEU A 43 -7.56 12.17 -2.34
C LEU A 43 -7.44 11.91 -0.83
N ARG A 44 -7.90 12.86 0.00
CA ARG A 44 -7.95 12.71 1.46
C ARG A 44 -8.89 11.58 1.87
N ARG A 45 -10.05 11.43 1.24
CA ARG A 45 -10.99 10.31 1.53
C ARG A 45 -10.41 8.96 1.14
N ILE A 46 -9.70 8.87 0.01
CA ILE A 46 -9.02 7.63 -0.40
C ILE A 46 -7.94 7.26 0.62
N GLY A 47 -7.08 8.21 0.99
CA GLY A 47 -6.02 7.98 1.97
C GLY A 47 -6.56 7.61 3.36
N LEU A 48 -7.57 8.33 3.85
CA LEU A 48 -8.24 8.01 5.11
C LEU A 48 -8.96 6.67 5.06
N GLY A 49 -9.59 6.33 3.93
CA GLY A 49 -10.23 5.04 3.73
C GLY A 49 -9.24 3.88 3.77
N MET A 50 -8.09 4.01 3.09
CA MET A 50 -7.00 3.04 3.14
C MET A 50 -6.46 2.86 4.56
N ALA A 51 -6.23 3.96 5.28
CA ALA A 51 -5.78 3.92 6.67
C ALA A 51 -6.80 3.25 7.60
N ALA A 52 -8.09 3.56 7.43
CA ALA A 52 -9.17 2.96 8.20
C ALA A 52 -9.27 1.44 7.95
N VAL A 53 -9.19 1.01 6.69
CA VAL A 53 -9.20 -0.42 6.33
C VAL A 53 -7.97 -1.13 6.92
N ALA A 54 -6.78 -0.53 6.86
CA ALA A 54 -5.58 -1.10 7.47
C ALA A 54 -5.74 -1.27 8.99
N LEU A 55 -6.27 -0.25 9.68
CA LEU A 55 -6.57 -0.33 11.11
C LEU A 55 -7.58 -1.43 11.43
N LEU A 56 -8.63 -1.59 10.62
CA LEU A 56 -9.61 -2.66 10.78
C LEU A 56 -8.97 -4.04 10.63
N ILE A 57 -8.09 -4.23 9.64
CA ILE A 57 -7.38 -5.50 9.44
C ILE A 57 -6.48 -5.79 10.65
N VAL A 58 -5.72 -4.80 11.14
CA VAL A 58 -4.87 -4.97 12.33
C VAL A 58 -5.72 -5.31 13.56
N ALA A 59 -6.84 -4.61 13.77
CA ALA A 59 -7.75 -4.89 14.87
C ALA A 59 -8.34 -6.31 14.79
N LEU A 60 -8.76 -6.74 13.60
CA LEU A 60 -9.28 -8.09 13.36
C LEU A 60 -8.22 -9.16 13.60
N LEU A 61 -7.01 -8.96 13.09
CA LEU A 61 -5.90 -9.90 13.30
C LEU A 61 -5.55 -9.98 14.78
N TYR A 62 -5.41 -8.84 15.47
CA TYR A 62 -5.16 -8.80 16.90
C TYR A 62 -6.25 -9.53 17.70
N TRP A 63 -7.51 -9.37 17.32
CA TRP A 63 -8.63 -10.06 17.97
C TRP A 63 -8.71 -11.56 17.67
N ALA A 64 -8.27 -11.98 16.47
CA ALA A 64 -8.33 -13.38 16.02
C ALA A 64 -7.16 -14.25 16.53
N THR A 65 -6.04 -13.66 16.92
CA THR A 65 -4.94 -14.37 17.60
C THR A 65 -4.96 -14.10 19.11
N PRO A 66 -5.51 -15.02 19.94
CA PRO A 66 -5.45 -14.92 21.40
C PRO A 66 -4.04 -15.07 21.95
#